data_AF-A0A0F9K1S8-F1
#
_entry.id   AF-A0A0F9K1S8-F1
#
_cell.length_a   1.000
_cell.length_b   1.000
_cell.length_c   1.000
_cell.angle_alpha   90.00
_cell.angle_beta   90.00
_cell.angle_gamma   90.00
#
_symmetry.space_group_name_H-M   'P 1'
#
loop_
_entity.id
_entity.type
_entity.pdbx_description
1 polymer ?
#
loop_
_entity_poly.entity_id
_entity_poly.type
_entity_poly.pdbx_seq_one_letter_code
_entity_poly.pdbx_strand_id
1 'polypeptide(L)'
;MNKDIQWRKWEAKGCPAPPPDSYKQWAVKEAGKGFDVFVETGTYLGDMVWAQRHNFYTIYSIELGRDLHDKAVDRFRECQNVFLLIGDSADILKWIIKMIHEPALFWLDAHFSGGVTVMGDRITPILAEIDIIKSSGLNHKILIDDARCFGKMGFPSLKMIR
;
A
#
# COMPACT_ATOMS: atom_id res chain seq x y z
N MET A 1 17.04 -13.87 9.95
CA MET A 1 17.99 -12.73 10.03
C MET A 1 17.23 -11.55 10.63
N ASN A 2 17.73 -10.91 11.69
CA ASN A 2 17.00 -9.84 12.38
C ASN A 2 16.76 -8.65 11.41
N LYS A 3 15.49 -8.23 11.25
CA LYS A 3 15.08 -7.10 10.39
C LYS A 3 15.87 -5.81 10.68
N ASP A 4 16.30 -5.64 11.93
CA ASP A 4 17.13 -4.52 12.40
C ASP A 4 18.53 -4.53 11.78
N ILE A 5 19.08 -5.71 11.47
CA ILE A 5 20.44 -5.84 10.91
C ILE A 5 20.46 -5.44 9.43
N GLN A 6 19.42 -5.80 8.66
CA GLN A 6 19.33 -5.40 7.26
C GLN A 6 19.14 -3.90 7.11
N TRP A 7 18.26 -3.32 7.92
CA TRP A 7 18.05 -1.88 7.95
C TRP A 7 19.34 -1.13 8.26
N ARG A 8 20.00 -1.41 9.38
CA ARG A 8 21.22 -0.67 9.78
C ARG A 8 22.33 -0.78 8.73
N LYS A 9 22.45 -1.94 8.07
CA LYS A 9 23.38 -2.12 6.94
C LYS A 9 23.01 -1.30 5.72
N TRP A 10 21.72 -1.08 5.47
CA TRP A 10 21.23 -0.22 4.40
C TRP A 10 21.49 1.26 4.69
N GLU A 11 21.24 1.72 5.92
CA GLU A 11 21.57 3.09 6.35
C GLU A 11 23.06 3.37 6.26
N ALA A 12 23.90 2.44 6.73
CA ALA A 12 25.35 2.57 6.66
C ALA A 12 25.90 2.69 5.23
N LYS A 13 25.13 2.26 4.21
CA LYS A 13 25.46 2.40 2.80
C LYS A 13 24.95 3.71 2.18
N GLY A 14 24.41 4.63 2.98
CA GLY A 14 23.86 5.91 2.51
C GLY A 14 22.44 5.81 1.96
N CYS A 15 21.64 4.87 2.46
CA CYS A 15 20.23 4.70 2.11
C CYS A 15 19.95 4.52 0.59
N PRO A 16 20.66 3.62 -0.12
CA PRO A 16 20.46 3.44 -1.55
C PRO A 16 19.07 2.89 -1.88
N ALA A 17 18.43 3.34 -2.97
CA ALA A 17 17.12 2.82 -3.34
C ALA A 17 17.18 1.44 -4.01
N PRO A 18 16.23 0.52 -3.78
CA PRO A 18 15.06 0.68 -2.90
C PRO A 18 15.41 0.48 -1.41
N PRO A 19 14.63 1.08 -0.49
CA PRO A 19 14.74 0.75 0.93
C PRO A 19 14.30 -0.70 1.19
N PRO A 20 14.81 -1.35 2.24
CA PRO A 20 14.37 -2.68 2.64
C PRO A 20 12.93 -2.65 3.16
N ASP A 21 12.22 -3.78 3.06
CA ASP A 21 10.82 -3.89 3.51
C ASP A 21 10.63 -3.53 4.99
N SER A 22 11.62 -3.83 5.84
CA SER A 22 11.58 -3.46 7.25
C SER A 22 11.55 -1.94 7.46
N TYR A 23 12.25 -1.18 6.62
CA TYR A 23 12.19 0.28 6.64
C TYR A 23 10.83 0.78 6.17
N LYS A 24 10.30 0.23 5.07
CA LYS A 24 8.94 0.56 4.57
C LYS A 24 7.87 0.30 5.63
N GLN A 25 7.92 -0.85 6.28
CA GLN A 25 7.00 -1.24 7.36
C GLN A 25 7.05 -0.27 8.54
N TRP A 26 8.24 0.18 8.93
CA TRP A 26 8.37 1.22 9.95
C TRP A 26 7.87 2.57 9.48
N ALA A 27 8.16 2.98 8.24
CA ALA A 27 7.70 4.26 7.71
C ALA A 27 6.17 4.34 7.70
N VAL A 28 5.49 3.25 7.30
CA VAL A 28 4.03 3.12 7.39
C VAL A 28 3.55 3.22 8.84
N LYS A 29 4.17 2.47 9.76
CA LYS A 29 3.83 2.53 11.19
C LYS A 29 3.97 3.94 11.77
N GLU A 30 5.07 4.63 11.49
CA GLU A 30 5.32 5.98 12.01
C GLU A 30 4.38 7.00 11.39
N ALA A 31 4.14 6.91 10.07
CA ALA A 31 3.20 7.78 9.38
C ALA A 31 1.74 7.57 9.85
N GLY A 32 1.40 6.34 10.27
CA GLY A 32 0.08 5.94 10.74
C GLY A 32 -0.25 6.36 12.16
N LYS A 33 0.70 6.90 12.94
CA LYS A 33 0.40 7.44 14.27
C LYS A 33 -0.68 8.52 14.16
N GLY A 34 -1.79 8.32 14.89
CA GLY A 34 -2.96 9.20 14.87
C GLY A 34 -4.02 8.84 13.81
N PHE A 35 -3.89 7.70 13.14
CA PHE A 35 -4.89 7.16 12.23
C PHE A 35 -5.32 5.77 12.72
N ASP A 36 -6.63 5.52 12.79
CA ASP A 36 -7.17 4.21 13.16
C ASP A 36 -7.39 3.31 11.94
N VAL A 37 -7.51 3.90 10.74
CA VAL A 37 -7.75 3.20 9.48
C VAL A 37 -6.50 3.22 8.60
N PHE A 38 -6.12 2.03 8.13
CA PHE A 38 -5.10 1.83 7.11
C PHE A 38 -5.70 1.21 5.84
N VAL A 39 -5.32 1.74 4.68
CA VAL A 39 -5.73 1.24 3.38
C VAL A 39 -4.47 0.98 2.54
N GLU A 40 -4.35 -0.22 2.01
CA GLU A 40 -3.26 -0.65 1.14
C GLU A 40 -3.78 -1.01 -0.25
N THR A 41 -3.04 -0.64 -1.29
CA THR A 41 -3.23 -1.17 -2.65
C THR A 41 -2.02 -1.99 -3.04
N GLY A 42 -2.24 -3.22 -3.52
CA GLY A 42 -1.18 -4.20 -3.79
C GLY A 42 -0.85 -5.06 -2.57
N THR A 43 -1.74 -5.98 -2.20
CA THR A 43 -1.53 -6.90 -1.06
C THR A 43 -0.32 -7.82 -1.25
N TYR A 44 -0.13 -8.34 -2.46
CA TYR A 44 0.88 -9.33 -2.81
C TYR A 44 0.88 -10.53 -1.83
N LEU A 45 1.98 -10.75 -1.09
CA LEU A 45 2.07 -11.81 -0.09
C LEU A 45 1.50 -11.40 1.28
N GLY A 46 1.13 -10.13 1.48
CA GLY A 46 0.54 -9.60 2.69
C GLY A 46 1.53 -9.23 3.80
N ASP A 47 2.82 -9.06 3.50
CA ASP A 47 3.82 -8.80 4.54
C ASP A 47 3.69 -7.40 5.17
N MET A 48 3.24 -6.41 4.40
CA MET A 48 2.94 -5.09 4.93
C MET A 48 1.70 -5.13 5.83
N VAL A 49 0.56 -5.68 5.37
CA VAL A 49 -0.63 -5.95 6.21
C VAL A 49 -0.24 -6.66 7.52
N TRP A 50 0.56 -7.71 7.44
CA TRP A 50 0.99 -8.47 8.60
C TRP A 50 1.76 -7.62 9.61
N ALA A 51 2.67 -6.76 9.12
CA ALA A 51 3.44 -5.85 9.97
C ALA A 51 2.55 -4.76 10.62
N GLN A 52 1.45 -4.38 9.99
CA GLN A 52 0.57 -3.32 10.44
C GLN A 52 -0.66 -3.78 11.23
N ARG A 53 -1.00 -5.08 11.24
CA ARG A 53 -2.23 -5.62 11.84
C ARG A 53 -2.52 -5.27 13.30
N HIS A 54 -1.51 -4.83 14.06
CA HIS A 54 -1.64 -4.41 15.46
C HIS A 54 -1.48 -2.90 15.68
N ASN A 55 -1.22 -2.14 14.62
CA ASN A 55 -1.01 -0.69 14.66
C ASN A 55 -2.26 0.10 14.26
N PHE A 56 -3.26 -0.55 13.65
CA PHE A 56 -4.49 0.07 13.17
C PHE A 56 -5.71 -0.70 13.64
N TYR A 57 -6.79 0.02 13.92
CA TYR A 57 -8.07 -0.57 14.30
C TYR A 57 -8.74 -1.27 13.12
N THR A 58 -8.56 -0.76 11.90
CA THR A 58 -9.12 -1.36 10.67
C THR A 58 -8.11 -1.28 9.54
N ILE A 59 -7.94 -2.39 8.82
CA ILE A 59 -7.07 -2.49 7.65
C ILE A 59 -7.89 -2.97 6.46
N TYR A 60 -7.85 -2.22 5.38
CA TYR A 60 -8.30 -2.66 4.06
C TYR A 60 -7.07 -2.90 3.19
N SER A 61 -7.01 -4.02 2.47
CA SER A 61 -5.97 -4.25 1.47
C SER A 61 -6.58 -4.82 0.19
N ILE A 62 -6.16 -4.27 -0.95
CA ILE A 62 -6.75 -4.55 -2.26
C ILE A 62 -5.73 -5.31 -3.13
N GLU A 63 -6.17 -6.43 -3.69
CA GLU A 63 -5.35 -7.27 -4.58
C GLU A 63 -6.05 -7.52 -5.91
N LEU A 64 -5.32 -7.34 -7.00
CA LEU A 64 -5.83 -7.60 -8.35
C LEU A 64 -5.80 -9.10 -8.68
N GLY A 65 -4.76 -9.81 -8.26
CA GLY A 65 -4.56 -11.22 -8.58
C GLY A 65 -5.37 -12.16 -7.68
N ARG A 66 -6.29 -12.94 -8.27
CA ARG A 66 -7.13 -13.89 -7.55
C ARG A 66 -6.35 -14.87 -6.67
N ASP A 67 -5.28 -15.45 -7.20
CA ASP A 67 -4.47 -16.43 -6.45
C ASP A 67 -3.74 -15.81 -5.26
N LEU A 68 -3.28 -14.56 -5.39
CA LEU A 68 -2.63 -13.83 -4.30
C LEU A 68 -3.65 -13.43 -3.24
N HIS A 69 -4.81 -12.93 -3.68
CA HIS A 69 -5.93 -12.60 -2.81
C HIS A 69 -6.34 -13.81 -1.98
N ASP A 70 -6.59 -14.98 -2.59
CA ASP A 70 -7.08 -16.16 -1.88
C ASP A 70 -6.06 -16.67 -0.86
N LYS A 71 -4.75 -16.61 -1.18
CA LYS A 71 -3.68 -16.91 -0.21
C LYS A 71 -3.65 -15.92 0.95
N ALA A 72 -3.85 -14.64 0.67
CA ALA A 72 -3.89 -13.62 1.70
C ALA A 72 -5.13 -13.81 2.60
N VAL A 73 -6.30 -14.15 2.04
CA VAL A 73 -7.51 -14.46 2.81
C VAL A 73 -7.26 -15.61 3.79
N ASP A 74 -6.62 -16.71 3.35
CA ASP A 74 -6.27 -17.80 4.25
C ASP A 74 -5.24 -17.37 5.32
N ARG A 75 -4.21 -16.60 4.93
CA ARG A 75 -3.19 -16.05 5.86
C ARG A 75 -3.81 -15.20 6.97
N PHE A 76 -4.86 -14.43 6.67
CA PHE A 76 -5.47 -13.46 7.57
C PHE A 76 -6.83 -13.89 8.15
N ARG A 77 -7.23 -15.16 7.98
CA ARG A 77 -8.55 -15.66 8.42
C ARG A 77 -8.88 -15.44 9.90
N GLU A 78 -7.86 -15.37 10.77
CA GLU A 78 -8.02 -15.12 12.22
C GLU A 78 -7.92 -13.63 12.59
N CYS A 79 -7.66 -12.75 11.63
CA CYS A 79 -7.48 -11.31 11.84
C CYS A 79 -8.80 -10.57 11.57
N GLN A 80 -9.57 -10.31 12.63
CA GLN A 80 -10.89 -9.68 12.52
C GLN A 80 -10.87 -8.23 12.03
N ASN A 81 -9.73 -7.54 12.15
CA ASN A 81 -9.56 -6.15 11.72
C ASN A 81 -8.99 -6.01 10.30
N VAL A 82 -8.78 -7.12 9.58
CA VAL A 82 -8.18 -7.13 8.23
C VAL A 82 -9.22 -7.54 7.21
N PHE A 83 -9.52 -6.63 6.28
CA PHE A 83 -10.48 -6.81 5.19
C PHE A 83 -9.74 -6.87 3.87
N LEU A 84 -9.71 -8.05 3.25
CA LEU A 84 -9.08 -8.24 1.95
C LEU A 84 -10.13 -8.16 0.84
N LEU A 85 -9.81 -7.35 -0.16
CA LEU A 85 -10.70 -7.03 -1.27
C LEU A 85 -10.02 -7.41 -2.58
N ILE A 86 -10.79 -8.05 -3.47
CA ILE A 86 -10.31 -8.42 -4.79
C ILE A 86 -10.81 -7.43 -5.85
N GLY A 87 -9.91 -6.96 -6.71
CA GLY A 87 -10.27 -6.14 -7.87
C GLY A 87 -9.24 -5.07 -8.21
N ASP A 88 -9.60 -4.26 -9.20
CA ASP A 88 -8.83 -3.05 -9.53
C ASP A 88 -8.90 -2.05 -8.38
N SER A 89 -7.75 -1.54 -7.94
CA SER A 89 -7.68 -0.67 -6.78
C SER A 89 -8.39 0.67 -7.00
N ALA A 90 -8.43 1.22 -8.22
CA ALA A 90 -9.16 2.44 -8.49
C ALA A 90 -10.68 2.22 -8.40
N ASP A 91 -11.19 1.04 -8.75
CA ASP A 91 -12.62 0.74 -8.57
C ASP A 91 -12.98 0.46 -7.11
N ILE A 92 -12.18 -0.34 -6.42
CA ILE A 92 -12.43 -0.68 -5.02
C ILE A 92 -12.25 0.53 -4.09
N LEU A 93 -11.30 1.43 -4.36
CA LEU A 93 -11.13 2.67 -3.57
C LEU A 93 -12.37 3.57 -3.61
N LYS A 94 -13.10 3.64 -4.73
CA LYS A 94 -14.37 4.41 -4.80
C LYS A 94 -15.40 3.91 -3.78
N TRP A 95 -15.36 2.61 -3.46
CA TRP A 95 -16.20 2.02 -2.44
C TRP A 95 -15.65 2.29 -1.03
N ILE A 96 -14.35 2.07 -0.79
CA ILE A 96 -13.72 2.31 0.51
C ILE A 96 -13.90 3.76 0.97
N ILE A 97 -13.68 4.74 0.08
CA ILE A 97 -13.82 6.17 0.40
C ILE A 97 -15.24 6.53 0.87
N LYS A 98 -16.27 5.80 0.42
CA LYS A 98 -17.65 6.02 0.89
C LYS A 98 -17.95 5.37 2.24
N MET A 99 -17.17 4.35 2.61
CA MET A 99 -17.35 3.55 3.83
C MET A 99 -16.58 4.12 5.02
N ILE A 100 -15.45 4.77 4.78
CA ILE A 100 -14.67 5.40 5.85
C ILE A 100 -15.25 6.77 6.19
N HIS A 101 -15.33 7.08 7.48
CA HIS A 101 -15.88 8.33 7.99
C HIS A 101 -14.86 9.16 8.79
N GLU A 102 -13.59 8.74 8.71
CA GLU A 102 -12.47 9.36 9.42
C GLU A 102 -11.24 9.39 8.52
N PRO A 103 -10.27 10.28 8.81
CA PRO A 103 -8.97 10.26 8.15
C PRO A 103 -8.31 8.87 8.20
N ALA A 104 -7.57 8.52 7.16
CA ALA A 104 -6.95 7.21 7.01
C ALA A 104 -5.54 7.39 6.44
N LEU A 105 -4.67 6.42 6.75
CA LEU A 105 -3.38 6.27 6.07
C LEU A 105 -3.55 5.38 4.84
N PHE A 106 -3.09 5.85 3.69
CA PHE A 106 -3.02 5.07 2.45
C PHE A 106 -1.57 4.70 2.12
N TRP A 107 -1.32 3.43 1.81
CA TRP A 107 -0.08 2.94 1.18
C TRP A 107 -0.40 2.46 -0.24
N LEU A 108 0.07 3.20 -1.24
CA LEU A 108 -0.22 2.92 -2.65
C LEU A 108 0.94 2.16 -3.30
N ASP A 109 0.71 0.89 -3.64
CA ASP A 109 1.73 -0.06 -4.13
C ASP A 109 1.18 -1.08 -5.16
N ALA A 110 0.04 -0.76 -5.80
CA ALA A 110 -0.58 -1.62 -6.81
C ALA A 110 0.09 -1.55 -8.21
N HIS A 111 1.41 -1.35 -8.27
CA HIS A 111 2.12 -1.30 -9.54
C HIS A 111 2.44 -2.71 -10.06
N PHE A 112 2.40 -2.89 -11.38
CA PHE A 112 2.82 -4.14 -11.99
C PHE A 112 4.34 -4.32 -11.84
N SER A 113 4.76 -5.42 -11.22
CA SER A 113 6.17 -5.73 -10.94
C SER A 113 6.66 -7.02 -11.62
N GLY A 114 5.81 -7.66 -12.42
CA GLY A 114 6.12 -8.93 -13.12
C GLY A 114 5.95 -10.17 -12.25
N GLY A 115 6.47 -11.30 -12.72
CA GLY A 115 6.37 -12.58 -12.02
C GLY A 115 4.93 -13.06 -11.86
N VAL A 116 4.47 -13.21 -10.62
CA VAL A 116 3.11 -13.67 -10.28
C VAL A 116 2.11 -12.52 -10.13
N THR A 117 2.54 -11.26 -10.29
CA THR A 117 1.64 -10.10 -10.23
C THR A 117 0.85 -9.97 -11.53
N VAL A 118 -0.34 -9.37 -11.43
CA VAL A 118 -1.23 -9.16 -12.58
C VAL A 118 -1.05 -7.73 -13.09
N MET A 119 -0.90 -7.58 -14.41
CA MET A 119 -0.92 -6.26 -15.05
C MET A 119 -2.37 -5.85 -15.27
N GLY A 120 -2.78 -4.71 -14.73
CA GLY A 120 -4.08 -4.09 -15.04
C GLY A 120 -4.05 -3.37 -16.39
N ASP A 121 -5.01 -2.47 -16.61
CA ASP A 121 -5.08 -1.65 -17.84
C ASP A 121 -3.85 -0.75 -18.06
N ARG A 122 -3.10 -0.48 -16.98
CA ARG A 122 -1.89 0.34 -16.95
C ARG A 122 -0.85 -0.28 -16.02
N ILE A 123 0.41 0.16 -16.16
CA ILE A 123 1.51 -0.27 -15.28
C ILE A 123 1.24 0.11 -13.81
N THR A 124 0.53 1.20 -13.56
CA THR A 124 0.14 1.61 -12.22
C THR A 124 -1.18 2.38 -12.24
N PRO A 125 -2.09 2.15 -11.26
CA PRO A 125 -3.32 2.91 -11.10
C PRO A 125 -3.14 4.25 -10.34
N ILE A 126 -1.90 4.60 -9.94
CA ILE A 126 -1.59 5.64 -8.94
C ILE A 126 -2.28 7.00 -9.13
N LEU A 127 -2.46 7.48 -10.36
CA LEU A 127 -3.17 8.75 -10.60
C LEU A 127 -4.64 8.68 -10.21
N ALA A 128 -5.32 7.61 -10.63
CA ALA A 128 -6.73 7.41 -10.32
C ALA A 128 -6.92 7.21 -8.81
N GLU A 129 -6.03 6.44 -8.16
CA GLU A 129 -6.05 6.24 -6.71
C GLU A 129 -5.95 7.57 -5.95
N ILE A 130 -4.98 8.42 -6.31
CA ILE A 130 -4.80 9.73 -5.68
C ILE A 130 -6.02 10.63 -5.88
N ASP A 131 -6.57 10.70 -7.10
CA ASP A 131 -7.74 11.53 -7.39
C ASP A 131 -8.96 11.09 -6.58
N ILE A 132 -9.18 9.77 -6.46
CA ILE A 132 -10.27 9.21 -5.65
C ILE A 132 -10.08 9.55 -4.17
N ILE A 133 -8.88 9.37 -3.62
CA ILE A 133 -8.60 9.67 -2.21
C ILE A 133 -8.79 11.16 -1.92
N LYS A 134 -8.31 12.05 -2.81
CA LYS A 134 -8.49 13.51 -2.66
C LYS A 134 -9.96 13.92 -2.72
N SER A 135 -10.80 13.16 -3.43
CA SER A 135 -12.23 13.48 -3.57
C SER A 135 -13.07 13.26 -2.30
N SER A 136 -12.53 12.60 -1.27
CA SER A 136 -13.27 12.27 -0.03
C SER A 136 -13.61 13.49 0.84
N GLY A 137 -12.84 14.57 0.72
CA GLY A 137 -12.93 15.75 1.61
C GLY A 137 -12.37 15.54 3.02
N LEU A 138 -11.83 14.35 3.33
CA LEU A 138 -11.17 14.05 4.61
C LEU A 138 -9.65 14.27 4.51
N ASN A 139 -9.00 14.60 5.63
CA ASN A 139 -7.56 14.86 5.68
C ASN A 139 -6.73 13.56 5.76
N HIS A 140 -6.75 12.78 4.69
CA HIS A 140 -5.98 11.53 4.59
C HIS A 140 -4.48 11.78 4.48
N LYS A 141 -3.68 10.78 4.87
CA LYS A 141 -2.24 10.76 4.60
C LYS A 141 -1.95 9.69 3.55
N ILE A 142 -1.17 10.02 2.53
CA ILE A 142 -0.82 9.11 1.44
C ILE A 142 0.69 8.87 1.45
N LEU A 143 1.08 7.61 1.47
CA LEU A 143 2.43 7.12 1.18
C LEU A 143 2.38 6.35 -0.14
N ILE A 144 3.41 6.53 -0.97
CA ILE A 144 3.48 5.92 -2.31
C ILE A 144 4.76 5.10 -2.37
N ASP A 145 4.65 3.80 -2.62
CA ASP A 145 5.83 2.97 -2.83
C ASP A 145 6.48 3.29 -4.18
N ASP A 146 7.79 3.06 -4.27
CA ASP A 146 8.57 3.27 -5.48
C ASP A 146 8.36 4.66 -6.13
N ALA A 147 8.11 5.71 -5.32
CA ALA A 147 7.97 7.09 -5.79
C ALA A 147 9.17 7.59 -6.64
N ARG A 148 10.34 6.95 -6.47
CA ARG A 148 11.53 7.12 -7.33
C ARG A 148 11.30 6.79 -8.80
N CYS A 149 10.25 6.02 -9.12
CA CYS A 149 9.87 5.57 -10.46
C CYS A 149 9.09 6.63 -11.24
N PHE A 150 8.56 7.68 -10.59
CA PHE A 150 7.83 8.75 -11.29
C PHE A 150 8.66 9.36 -12.43
N GLY A 151 8.02 9.50 -13.59
CA GLY A 151 8.62 10.00 -14.83
C GLY A 151 9.42 8.96 -15.63
N LYS A 152 9.45 7.68 -15.20
CA LYS A 152 10.08 6.55 -15.90
C LYS A 152 9.26 5.27 -15.70
N MET A 153 9.62 4.19 -16.39
CA MET A 153 9.07 2.83 -16.15
C MET A 153 7.53 2.76 -16.14
N GLY A 154 6.85 3.59 -16.95
CA GLY A 154 5.39 3.62 -17.00
C GLY A 154 4.69 4.36 -15.86
N PHE A 155 5.42 4.89 -14.89
CA PHE A 155 4.86 5.77 -13.86
C PHE A 155 4.63 7.18 -14.41
N PRO A 156 3.58 7.89 -13.93
CA PRO A 156 3.33 9.27 -14.31
C PRO A 156 4.46 10.20 -13.84
N SER A 157 4.51 11.41 -14.39
CA SER A 157 5.48 12.41 -13.93
C SER A 157 5.05 13.00 -12.57
N LEU A 158 6.02 13.44 -11.76
CA LEU A 158 5.74 14.11 -10.48
C LEU A 158 4.86 15.37 -10.62
N LYS A 159 4.87 16.01 -11.79
CA LYS A 159 4.03 17.20 -12.06
C LYS A 159 2.54 16.88 -12.09
N MET A 160 2.16 15.62 -12.29
CA MET A 160 0.77 15.21 -12.42
C MET A 160 0.06 14.96 -11.08
N ILE A 161 0.82 14.90 -9.97
CA ILE A 161 0.27 14.60 -8.64
C ILE A 161 0.42 15.77 -7.64
N ARG A 162 1.05 16.87 -8.07
CA ARG A 162 1.25 18.08 -7.29
C ARG A 162 0.02 18.96 -7.28
#